data_AF-A0A4Y9N219-F1
#
_entry.id   AF-A0A4Y9N219-F1
#
_cell.length_a   1.000
_cell.length_b   1.000
_cell.length_c   1.000
_cell.angle_alpha   90.00
_cell.angle_beta   90.00
_cell.angle_gamma   90.00
#
_symmetry.space_group_name_H-M   'P 1'
#
loop_
_entity.id
_entity.type
_entity.pdbx_description
1 polymer ?
#
loop_
_entity_poly.entity_id
_entity_poly.type
_entity_poly.pdbx_seq_one_letter_code
_entity_poly.pdbx_strand_id
1 'polypeptide(L)'
;MSTTTNPSDDSAAAGRGATAKARAEELRARRHELAQGLPSSDETVRLARQRAGDALERAIQAHEAAALRHREAGEAHRRAAAIHEEAALRAGDGSAESHQDAAEYHRLEADRHDGAAAADDRGRDDDIRRRR
;
A
#
# COMPACT_ATOMS: atom_id res chain seq x y z
N MET A 1 -15.91 -14.47 -13.64
CA MET A 1 -14.82 -13.62 -13.10
C MET A 1 -13.85 -14.55 -12.38
N SER A 2 -12.91 -15.15 -13.11
CA SER A 2 -11.91 -16.06 -12.52
C SER A 2 -10.75 -15.21 -12.01
N THR A 3 -10.56 -15.18 -10.70
CA THR A 3 -9.34 -14.68 -10.07
C THR A 3 -8.22 -15.67 -10.36
N THR A 4 -7.50 -15.45 -11.47
CA THR A 4 -6.24 -16.14 -11.72
C THR A 4 -5.20 -15.57 -10.76
N THR A 5 -5.10 -16.14 -9.56
CA THR A 5 -3.95 -15.91 -8.69
C THR A 5 -2.72 -16.46 -9.41
N ASN A 6 -1.78 -15.57 -9.71
CA ASN A 6 -0.55 -15.91 -10.42
C ASN A 6 0.31 -16.78 -9.47
N PRO A 7 0.82 -17.95 -9.86
CA PRO A 7 1.61 -18.82 -8.97
C PRO A 7 2.85 -18.14 -8.35
N SER A 8 3.34 -17.06 -8.97
CA SER A 8 4.38 -16.18 -8.43
C SER A 8 3.94 -15.40 -7.18
N ASP A 9 2.67 -15.02 -7.08
CA ASP A 9 2.11 -14.29 -5.94
C ASP A 9 1.95 -15.18 -4.71
N ASP A 10 1.62 -16.46 -4.92
CA ASP A 10 1.52 -17.46 -3.85
C ASP A 10 2.90 -17.80 -3.27
N SER A 11 3.93 -17.91 -4.11
CA SER A 11 5.31 -18.10 -3.67
C SER A 11 5.83 -16.88 -2.88
N ALA A 12 5.51 -15.67 -3.34
CA ALA A 12 5.84 -14.44 -2.64
C ALA A 12 5.09 -14.32 -1.29
N ALA A 13 3.82 -14.72 -1.23
CA ALA A 13 3.04 -14.73 0.01
C ALA A 13 3.58 -15.76 1.02
N ALA A 14 3.90 -16.97 0.58
CA ALA A 14 4.53 -18.00 1.39
C ALA A 14 5.89 -17.53 1.94
N GLY A 15 6.70 -16.86 1.11
CA GLY A 15 7.96 -16.24 1.53
C GLY A 15 7.78 -15.20 2.64
N ARG A 16 6.80 -14.29 2.50
CA ARG A 16 6.48 -13.31 3.56
C ARG A 16 6.04 -13.99 4.86
N GLY A 17 5.24 -15.04 4.77
CA GLY A 17 4.80 -15.84 5.92
C GLY A 17 5.97 -16.49 6.66
N ALA A 18 6.91 -17.08 5.93
CA ALA A 18 8.13 -17.68 6.50
C ALA A 18 9.01 -16.63 7.21
N THR A 19 9.22 -15.47 6.59
CA THR A 19 9.98 -14.36 7.21
C THR A 19 9.30 -13.85 8.49
N ALA A 20 7.97 -13.68 8.47
CA ALA A 20 7.22 -13.24 9.64
C ALA A 20 7.31 -14.25 10.80
N LYS A 21 7.21 -15.55 10.48
CA LYS A 21 7.37 -16.63 11.47
C LYS A 21 8.76 -16.61 12.10
N ALA A 22 9.82 -16.57 11.29
CA ALA A 22 11.19 -16.52 11.79
C ALA A 22 11.41 -15.29 12.71
N ARG A 23 10.85 -14.13 12.32
CA ARG A 23 10.94 -12.93 13.15
C ARG A 23 10.20 -13.08 14.48
N ALA A 24 9.02 -13.70 14.48
CA ALA A 24 8.27 -13.94 15.70
C ALA A 24 9.01 -14.90 16.66
N GLU A 25 9.66 -15.92 16.13
CA GLU A 25 10.51 -16.84 16.90
C GLU A 25 11.72 -16.13 17.51
N GLU A 26 12.43 -15.31 16.72
CA GLU A 26 13.54 -14.46 17.21
C GLU A 26 13.09 -13.55 18.37
N LEU A 27 11.95 -12.87 18.21
CA LEU A 27 11.41 -11.97 19.24
C LEU A 27 10.95 -12.72 20.50
N ARG A 28 10.40 -13.93 20.37
CA ARG A 28 10.03 -14.77 21.52
C ARG A 28 11.26 -15.20 22.31
N ALA A 29 12.30 -15.68 21.62
CA ALA A 29 13.57 -16.04 22.25
C ALA A 29 14.15 -14.84 23.02
N ARG A 30 14.17 -13.65 22.38
CA ARG A 30 14.70 -12.45 23.03
C ARG A 30 13.89 -12.01 24.25
N ARG A 31 12.57 -12.10 24.20
CA ARG A 31 11.71 -11.81 25.37
C ARG A 31 11.97 -12.77 26.52
N HIS A 32 12.27 -14.04 26.23
CA HIS A 32 12.63 -15.03 27.24
C HIS A 32 13.96 -14.70 27.92
N GLU A 33 15.00 -14.38 27.14
CA GLU A 33 16.30 -13.95 27.67
C GLU A 33 16.18 -12.71 28.57
N LEU A 34 15.44 -11.70 28.13
CA LEU A 34 15.19 -10.49 28.91
C LEU A 34 14.44 -10.78 30.21
N ALA A 35 13.47 -11.70 30.19
CA ALA A 35 12.75 -12.12 31.39
C ALA A 35 13.64 -12.85 32.40
N GLN A 36 14.73 -13.47 31.93
CA GLN A 36 15.76 -14.08 32.77
C GLN A 36 16.81 -13.07 33.26
N GLY A 37 16.66 -11.79 32.93
CA GLY A 37 17.61 -10.72 33.30
C GLY A 37 18.88 -10.71 32.46
N LEU A 38 18.93 -11.45 31.35
CA LEU A 38 20.08 -11.41 30.45
C LEU A 38 20.14 -10.04 29.74
N PRO A 39 21.28 -9.34 29.77
CA PRO A 39 21.42 -8.03 29.17
C PRO A 39 21.34 -8.11 27.63
N SER A 40 21.19 -6.95 26.99
CA SER A 40 21.38 -6.85 25.53
C SER A 40 22.86 -6.88 25.22
N SER A 41 23.27 -7.79 24.33
CA SER A 41 24.63 -7.79 23.80
C SER A 41 24.74 -6.79 22.65
N ASP A 42 25.97 -6.40 22.33
CA ASP A 42 26.26 -5.56 21.17
C ASP A 42 25.76 -6.20 19.87
N GLU A 43 25.83 -7.53 19.78
CA GLU A 43 25.31 -8.28 18.65
C GLU A 43 23.79 -8.12 18.52
N THR A 44 23.04 -8.25 19.62
CA THR A 44 21.58 -8.06 19.59
C THR A 44 21.20 -6.63 19.21
N VAL A 45 21.95 -5.63 19.70
CA VAL A 45 21.74 -4.22 19.33
C VAL A 45 22.04 -3.99 17.85
N ARG A 46 23.14 -4.55 17.33
CA ARG A 46 23.50 -4.46 15.91
C ARG A 46 22.43 -5.10 15.02
N LEU A 47 21.96 -6.29 15.37
CA LEU A 47 20.89 -6.98 14.65
C LEU A 47 19.60 -6.17 14.69
N ALA A 48 19.22 -5.63 15.84
CA ALA A 48 18.03 -4.78 15.97
C ALA A 48 18.09 -3.53 15.07
N ARG A 49 19.26 -2.87 15.00
CA ARG A 49 19.49 -1.74 14.09
C ARG A 49 19.37 -2.13 12.63
N GLN A 50 19.96 -3.27 12.24
CA GLN A 50 19.82 -3.80 10.88
C GLN A 50 18.34 -4.06 10.55
N ARG A 51 17.61 -4.74 11.43
CA ARG A 51 16.18 -5.03 11.23
C ARG A 51 15.32 -3.76 11.13
N ALA A 52 15.67 -2.72 11.88
CA ALA A 52 15.00 -1.43 11.79
C ALA A 52 15.26 -0.76 10.42
N GLY A 53 16.50 -0.81 9.93
CA GLY A 53 16.85 -0.35 8.58
C GLY A 53 16.10 -1.10 7.48
N ASP A 54 16.12 -2.44 7.53
CA ASP A 54 15.40 -3.30 6.57
C ASP A 54 13.89 -3.05 6.59
N ALA A 55 13.32 -2.72 7.76
CA ALA A 55 11.90 -2.38 7.89
C ALA A 55 11.58 -1.02 7.29
N LEU A 56 12.43 -0.02 7.53
CA LEU A 56 12.28 1.31 6.98
C LEU A 56 12.36 1.30 5.44
N GLU A 57 13.30 0.55 4.86
CA GLU A 57 13.41 0.41 3.41
C GLU A 57 12.17 -0.24 2.79
N ARG A 58 11.62 -1.28 3.42
CA ARG A 58 10.36 -1.89 2.99
C ARG A 58 9.17 -0.94 3.10
N ALA A 59 9.12 -0.09 4.11
CA ALA A 59 8.06 0.90 4.28
C ALA A 59 8.10 1.96 3.15
N ILE A 60 9.29 2.47 2.81
CA ILE A 60 9.51 3.39 1.68
C ILE A 60 8.98 2.77 0.38
N GLN A 61 9.36 1.53 0.08
CA GLN A 61 8.92 0.81 -1.12
C GLN A 61 7.40 0.58 -1.12
N ALA A 62 6.81 0.28 0.04
CA ALA A 62 5.37 0.07 0.16
C ALA A 62 4.59 1.36 -0.12
N HIS A 63 5.02 2.50 0.41
CA HIS A 63 4.42 3.80 0.12
C HIS A 63 4.54 4.17 -1.35
N GLU A 64 5.72 3.97 -1.97
CA GLU A 64 5.90 4.24 -3.40
C GLU A 64 4.95 3.40 -4.28
N ALA A 65 4.86 2.10 -4.00
CA ALA A 65 3.96 1.20 -4.71
C ALA A 65 2.48 1.59 -4.50
N ALA A 66 2.08 1.93 -3.26
CA ALA A 66 0.72 2.34 -2.96
C ALA A 66 0.34 3.65 -3.66
N ALA A 67 1.22 4.66 -3.64
CA ALA A 67 1.03 5.91 -4.35
C ALA A 67 0.84 5.70 -5.86
N LEU A 68 1.66 4.83 -6.48
CA LEU A 68 1.52 4.48 -7.89
C LEU A 68 0.14 3.88 -8.18
N ARG A 69 -0.29 2.89 -7.39
CA ARG A 69 -1.59 2.23 -7.59
C ARG A 69 -2.76 3.18 -7.38
N HIS A 70 -2.65 4.12 -6.45
CA HIS A 70 -3.65 5.17 -6.28
C HIS A 70 -3.73 6.09 -7.50
N ARG A 71 -2.59 6.51 -8.08
CA ARG A 71 -2.60 7.31 -9.32
C ARG A 71 -3.25 6.55 -10.48
N GLU A 72 -2.89 5.28 -10.67
CA GLU A 72 -3.49 4.42 -11.72
C GLU A 72 -5.02 4.28 -11.54
N ALA A 73 -5.48 4.08 -10.30
CA ALA A 73 -6.90 4.01 -9.99
C ALA A 73 -7.62 5.35 -10.24
N GLY A 74 -7.02 6.47 -9.83
CA GLY A 74 -7.55 7.81 -10.09
C GLY A 74 -7.69 8.09 -11.59
N GLU A 75 -6.70 7.69 -12.40
CA GLU A 75 -6.79 7.79 -13.86
C GLU A 75 -7.91 6.93 -14.45
N ALA A 76 -8.10 5.70 -13.93
CA ALA A 76 -9.18 4.84 -14.38
C ALA A 76 -10.56 5.46 -14.08
N HIS A 77 -10.71 6.06 -12.90
CA HIS A 77 -11.91 6.80 -12.55
C HIS A 77 -12.15 8.03 -13.43
N ARG A 78 -11.10 8.83 -13.73
CA ARG A 78 -11.23 9.95 -14.68
C ARG A 78 -11.66 9.50 -16.07
N ARG A 79 -11.11 8.39 -16.58
CA ARG A 79 -11.55 7.81 -17.86
C ARG A 79 -13.01 7.36 -17.80
N ALA A 80 -13.44 6.73 -16.72
CA ALA A 80 -14.83 6.32 -16.55
C ALA A 80 -15.79 7.53 -16.48
N ALA A 81 -15.39 8.59 -15.77
CA ALA A 81 -16.16 9.84 -15.73
C ALA A 81 -16.35 10.43 -17.13
N ALA A 82 -15.28 10.53 -17.93
CA ALA A 82 -15.35 11.04 -19.30
C ALA A 82 -16.29 10.22 -20.20
N ILE A 83 -16.29 8.89 -20.07
CA ILE A 83 -17.20 8.00 -20.81
C ILE A 83 -18.66 8.27 -20.42
N HIS A 84 -18.92 8.46 -19.13
CA HIS A 84 -20.26 8.77 -18.64
C HIS A 84 -20.72 10.17 -19.08
N GLU A 85 -19.84 11.17 -19.06
CA GLU A 85 -20.13 12.51 -19.60
C GLU A 85 -20.49 12.45 -21.09
N GLU A 86 -19.71 11.72 -21.89
CA GLU A 86 -20.00 11.51 -23.31
C GLU A 86 -21.34 10.78 -23.53
N ALA A 87 -21.64 9.78 -22.71
CA ALA A 87 -22.92 9.08 -22.76
C ALA A 87 -24.10 9.99 -22.41
N ALA A 88 -23.95 10.89 -21.43
CA ALA A 88 -24.97 11.87 -21.06
C ALA A 88 -25.29 12.83 -22.23
N LEU A 89 -24.27 13.27 -22.98
CA LEU A 89 -24.44 14.15 -24.14
C LEU A 89 -25.18 13.48 -25.31
N ARG A 90 -25.07 12.15 -25.42
CA ARG A 90 -25.69 11.35 -26.49
C ARG A 90 -27.05 10.78 -26.09
N ALA A 91 -27.32 10.71 -24.80
CA ALA A 91 -28.58 10.25 -24.24
C ALA A 91 -29.70 11.27 -24.49
N GLY A 92 -30.93 10.76 -24.68
CA GLY A 92 -32.12 11.61 -24.53
C GLY A 92 -32.40 11.93 -23.06
N ASP A 93 -33.29 12.88 -22.80
CA ASP A 93 -33.52 13.50 -21.48
C ASP A 93 -33.62 12.51 -20.30
N GLY A 94 -34.22 11.33 -20.49
CA GLY A 94 -34.45 10.37 -19.40
C GLY A 94 -33.23 9.60 -18.89
N SER A 95 -32.13 9.49 -19.64
CA SER A 95 -30.93 8.76 -19.20
C SER A 95 -29.68 9.62 -19.05
N ALA A 96 -29.77 10.92 -19.39
CA ALA A 96 -28.68 11.87 -19.25
C ALA A 96 -28.31 12.10 -17.77
N GLU A 97 -29.31 12.25 -16.89
CA GLU A 97 -29.12 12.48 -15.45
C GLU A 97 -28.35 11.35 -14.77
N SER A 98 -28.75 10.09 -15.01
CA SER A 98 -28.06 8.92 -14.46
C SER A 98 -26.59 8.83 -14.90
N HIS A 99 -26.28 9.23 -16.12
CA HIS A 99 -24.91 9.30 -16.60
C HIS A 99 -24.14 10.47 -15.97
N GLN A 100 -24.76 11.61 -15.73
CA GLN A 100 -24.12 12.73 -15.03
C GLN A 100 -23.79 12.37 -13.58
N ASP A 101 -24.71 11.73 -12.86
CA ASP A 101 -24.49 11.25 -11.50
C ASP A 101 -23.32 10.25 -11.44
N ALA A 102 -23.28 9.31 -12.38
CA ALA A 102 -22.18 8.33 -12.47
C ALA A 102 -20.83 9.01 -12.78
N ALA A 103 -20.82 10.02 -13.63
CA ALA A 103 -19.61 10.81 -13.90
C ALA A 103 -19.14 11.56 -12.65
N GLU A 104 -20.04 12.18 -11.90
CA GLU A 104 -19.73 12.87 -10.64
C GLU A 104 -19.14 11.91 -9.61
N TYR A 105 -19.77 10.76 -9.43
CA TYR A 105 -19.25 9.71 -8.54
C TYR A 105 -17.81 9.34 -8.90
N HIS A 106 -17.52 9.11 -10.18
CA HIS A 106 -16.17 8.78 -10.62
C HIS A 106 -15.17 9.92 -10.42
N ARG A 107 -15.56 11.18 -10.61
CA ARG A 107 -14.68 12.32 -10.28
C ARG A 107 -14.34 12.36 -8.80
N LEU A 108 -15.34 12.15 -7.93
CA LEU A 108 -15.13 12.11 -6.48
C LEU A 108 -14.19 10.97 -6.06
N GLU A 109 -14.34 9.78 -6.64
CA GLU A 109 -13.41 8.67 -6.36
C GLU A 109 -12.00 8.94 -6.91
N ALA A 110 -11.87 9.61 -8.06
CA ALA A 110 -10.56 10.04 -8.56
C ALA A 110 -9.87 11.00 -7.58
N ASP A 111 -10.59 11.99 -7.05
CA ASP A 111 -10.05 12.94 -6.06
C ASP A 111 -9.62 12.24 -4.77
N ARG A 112 -10.38 11.24 -4.31
CA ARG A 112 -10.01 10.42 -3.16
C ARG A 112 -8.71 9.66 -3.41
N HIS A 113 -8.55 9.09 -4.61
CA HIS A 113 -7.32 8.42 -5.00
C HIS A 113 -6.13 9.37 -5.10
N ASP A 114 -6.31 10.56 -5.64
CA ASP A 114 -5.24 11.57 -5.69
C ASP A 114 -4.82 12.00 -4.26
N GLY A 115 -5.80 12.17 -3.35
CA GLY A 115 -5.55 12.45 -1.95
C GLY A 115 -4.79 11.32 -1.22
N ALA A 116 -5.14 10.06 -1.52
CA ALA A 116 -4.46 8.90 -0.97
C ALA A 116 -3.02 8.76 -1.51
N ALA A 117 -2.80 8.96 -2.81
CA ALA A 117 -1.46 8.99 -3.40
C ALA A 117 -0.57 10.04 -2.74
N ALA A 118 -1.11 11.25 -2.52
CA ALA A 118 -0.38 12.31 -1.82
C ALA A 118 -0.06 11.97 -0.35
N ALA A 119 -0.91 11.18 0.31
CA ALA A 119 -0.64 10.71 1.67
C ALA A 119 0.51 9.69 1.70
N ASP A 120 0.55 8.77 0.74
CA ASP A 120 1.64 7.82 0.60
C ASP A 120 2.96 8.50 0.22
N ASP A 121 2.95 9.49 -0.68
CA ASP A 121 4.15 10.27 -1.00
C ASP A 121 4.73 10.96 0.25
N ARG A 122 3.87 11.54 1.09
CA ARG A 122 4.30 12.12 2.38
C ARG A 122 4.86 11.06 3.33
N GLY A 123 4.21 9.91 3.44
CA GLY A 123 4.72 8.79 4.25
C GLY A 123 6.10 8.33 3.81
N ARG A 124 6.30 8.19 2.49
CA ARG A 124 7.60 7.88 1.88
C ARG A 124 8.66 8.92 2.23
N ASP A 125 8.34 10.21 2.09
CA ASP A 125 9.29 11.29 2.38
C ASP A 125 9.63 11.37 3.87
N ASP A 126 8.67 11.10 4.76
CA ASP A 126 8.89 11.01 6.20
C ASP A 126 9.86 9.88 6.54
N ASP A 127 9.68 8.71 5.93
CA ASP A 127 10.56 7.56 6.12
C ASP A 127 11.97 7.77 5.54
N ILE A 128 12.08 8.43 4.38
CA ILE A 128 13.37 8.83 3.82
C ILE A 128 14.10 9.78 4.78
N ARG A 129 13.39 10.71 5.44
CA ARG A 129 13.99 11.59 6.44
C ARG A 129 14.45 10.82 7.67
N ARG A 130 13.72 9.80 8.12
CA ARG A 130 14.11 8.91 9.24
C ARG A 130 15.34 8.05 8.94
N ARG A 131 15.67 7.84 7.66
CA ARG A 131 16.86 7.08 7.24
C ARG A 131 18.17 7.87 7.38
N ARG A 132 18.10 9.20 7.38
CA ARG A 132 19.25 10.12 7.45
C ARG A 132 19.67 10.37 8.88
#